data_AF-A0A7K7D806-F1
#
_entry.id   AF-A0A7K7D806-F1
#
_cell.length_a   1.000
_cell.length_b   1.000
_cell.length_c   1.000
_cell.angle_alpha   90.00
_cell.angle_beta   90.00
_cell.angle_gamma   90.00
#
_symmetry.space_group_name_H-M   'P 1'
#
loop_
_entity.id
_entity.type
_entity.pdbx_description
1 polymer ?
#
loop_
_entity_poly.entity_id
_entity_poly.type
_entity_poly.pdbx_seq_one_letter_code
_entity_poly.pdbx_strand_id
1 'polypeptide(L)'
;SLKTLIPHTDGEKLSKAAILQQTAEYIFSLEQEKTRLLQQNTQLKRFIQEFSGSSPKRRRAEDKDEGIGSPDIWEDEKAEDLRREMIELRQQLDKERSVRMMLEEQVRSLEAHMYPEKLKVIAQQVQLQQQQEQVRLLHQEKLEREQQIRTQLLPSHAPPAPPPPPPPIVPPPPPPPHVTVVTMGPSSVINTVSTSRQNLDTIVQAIQHIEGTQEKQLQEEEQRRAVIVTPARACPEPSASDTASDTEGNDSDSMDQSKEEPSGDGELP
;
A
#
# COMPACT_ATOMS: atom_id res chain seq x y z
N SER A 1 7.52 -52.71 34.69
CA SER A 1 6.80 -53.35 35.82
C SER A 1 5.45 -52.68 35.94
N LEU A 2 4.34 -53.39 36.20
CA LEU A 2 3.00 -52.77 36.27
C LEU A 2 2.95 -51.58 37.24
N LYS A 3 3.73 -51.62 38.31
CA LYS A 3 3.85 -50.55 39.31
C LYS A 3 4.14 -49.17 38.70
N THR A 4 4.95 -49.07 37.65
CA THR A 4 5.36 -47.76 37.06
C THR A 4 4.26 -47.09 36.24
N LEU A 5 3.16 -47.79 35.96
CA LEU A 5 2.03 -47.26 35.19
C LEU A 5 0.89 -46.79 36.09
N ILE A 6 0.99 -47.04 37.39
CA ILE A 6 -0.02 -46.68 38.37
C ILE A 6 0.34 -45.28 38.91
N PRO A 7 -0.57 -44.29 38.80
CA PRO A 7 -0.30 -42.93 39.23
C PRO A 7 0.14 -42.87 40.70
N HIS A 8 1.13 -42.02 40.99
CA HIS A 8 1.57 -41.68 42.35
C HIS A 8 2.11 -42.83 43.21
N THR A 9 2.68 -43.89 42.62
CA THR A 9 3.24 -45.04 43.37
C THR A 9 4.78 -45.08 43.42
N ASP A 10 5.44 -44.02 42.95
CA ASP A 10 6.90 -43.97 42.84
C ASP A 10 7.57 -43.98 44.22
N GLY A 11 8.44 -44.97 44.43
CA GLY A 11 9.15 -45.16 45.70
C GLY A 11 8.43 -46.03 46.74
N GLU A 12 7.14 -46.33 46.57
CA GLU A 12 6.38 -47.13 47.54
C GLU A 12 6.57 -48.65 47.31
N LYS A 13 6.75 -49.41 48.40
CA LYS A 13 6.86 -50.88 48.38
C LYS A 13 5.47 -51.49 48.45
N LEU A 14 4.81 -51.61 47.29
CA LEU A 14 3.53 -52.29 47.17
C LEU A 14 3.70 -53.81 47.06
N SER A 15 2.80 -54.55 47.71
CA SER A 15 2.72 -56.00 47.54
C SER A 15 2.23 -56.35 46.13
N LYS A 16 2.50 -57.57 45.64
CA LYS A 16 2.02 -58.01 44.31
C LYS A 16 0.50 -57.89 44.18
N ALA A 17 -0.23 -58.22 45.24
CA ALA A 17 -1.69 -58.09 45.29
C ALA A 17 -2.15 -56.62 45.24
N ALA A 18 -1.46 -55.73 45.97
CA ALA A 18 -1.77 -54.30 45.94
C ALA A 18 -1.52 -53.68 44.56
N ILE A 19 -0.41 -54.05 43.90
CA ILE A 19 -0.12 -53.62 42.52
C ILE A 19 -1.24 -54.05 41.58
N LEU A 20 -1.70 -55.31 41.68
CA LEU A 20 -2.78 -55.82 40.83
C LEU A 20 -4.13 -55.13 41.10
N GLN A 21 -4.48 -54.93 42.37
CA GLN A 21 -5.72 -54.26 42.76
C GLN A 21 -5.76 -52.82 42.24
N GLN A 22 -4.69 -52.05 42.50
CA GLN A 22 -4.59 -50.66 42.08
C GLN A 22 -4.51 -50.53 40.55
N THR A 23 -3.89 -51.50 39.87
CA THR A 23 -3.93 -51.58 38.40
C THR A 23 -5.36 -51.80 37.89
N ALA A 24 -6.12 -52.70 38.51
CA ALA A 24 -7.50 -52.99 38.09
C ALA A 24 -8.42 -51.77 38.28
N GLU A 25 -8.32 -51.09 39.43
CA GLU A 25 -9.07 -49.86 39.71
C GLU A 25 -8.70 -48.72 38.76
N TYR A 26 -7.41 -48.59 38.45
CA TYR A 26 -6.94 -47.58 37.50
C TYR A 26 -7.43 -47.86 36.07
N ILE A 27 -7.38 -49.11 35.61
CA ILE A 27 -7.95 -49.52 34.32
C ILE A 27 -9.44 -49.17 34.28
N PHE A 28 -10.21 -49.55 35.30
CA PHE A 28 -11.64 -49.23 35.35
C PHE A 28 -11.92 -47.73 35.29
N SER A 29 -11.13 -46.92 36.01
CA SER A 29 -11.25 -45.46 35.99
C SER A 29 -10.96 -44.89 34.59
N LEU A 30 -9.90 -45.36 33.93
CA LEU A 30 -9.57 -44.98 32.57
C LEU A 30 -10.64 -45.40 31.56
N GLU A 31 -11.25 -46.57 31.72
CA GLU A 31 -12.34 -47.05 30.87
C GLU A 31 -13.61 -46.19 31.02
N GLN A 32 -13.93 -45.79 32.24
CA GLN A 32 -15.02 -44.86 32.51
C GLN A 32 -14.75 -43.48 31.90
N GLU A 33 -13.55 -42.93 32.10
CA GLU A 33 -13.16 -41.63 31.54
C GLU A 33 -13.13 -41.66 30.01
N LYS A 34 -12.64 -42.75 29.39
CA LYS A 34 -12.71 -42.96 27.94
C LYS A 34 -14.14 -42.87 27.44
N THR A 35 -15.07 -43.54 28.11
CA THR A 35 -16.49 -43.53 27.73
C THR A 35 -17.08 -42.13 27.83
N ARG A 36 -16.76 -41.39 28.90
CA ARG A 36 -17.17 -40.01 29.12
C ARG A 36 -16.59 -39.06 28.06
N LEU A 37 -15.29 -39.13 27.78
CA LEU A 37 -14.62 -38.32 26.76
C LEU A 37 -15.13 -38.63 25.36
N LEU A 38 -15.50 -39.89 25.06
CA LEU A 38 -16.10 -40.26 23.78
C LEU A 38 -17.49 -39.63 23.60
N GLN A 39 -18.30 -39.58 24.66
CA GLN A 39 -19.59 -38.90 24.65
C GLN A 39 -19.41 -37.39 24.43
N GLN A 40 -18.48 -36.76 25.12
CA GLN A 40 -18.15 -35.33 24.93
C GLN A 40 -17.68 -35.05 23.51
N ASN A 41 -16.77 -35.87 22.97
CA ASN A 41 -16.31 -35.74 21.59
C ASN A 41 -17.45 -35.89 20.58
N THR A 42 -18.39 -36.81 20.81
CA THR A 42 -19.56 -36.98 19.94
C THR A 42 -20.46 -35.74 19.99
N GLN A 43 -20.63 -35.13 21.16
CA GLN A 43 -21.37 -33.86 21.29
C GLN A 43 -20.65 -32.70 20.59
N LEU A 44 -19.34 -32.54 20.81
CA LEU A 44 -18.55 -31.50 20.16
C LEU A 44 -18.53 -31.65 18.64
N LYS A 45 -18.40 -32.88 18.13
CA LYS A 45 -18.50 -33.16 16.68
C LYS A 45 -19.84 -32.74 16.11
N ARG A 46 -20.95 -33.00 16.82
CA ARG A 46 -22.29 -32.52 16.40
C ARG A 46 -22.36 -31.00 16.40
N PHE A 47 -21.85 -30.36 17.45
CA PHE A 47 -21.83 -28.89 17.53
C PHE A 47 -21.03 -28.31 16.35
N ILE A 48 -19.80 -28.76 16.13
CA ILE A 48 -18.98 -28.31 15.00
C ILE A 48 -19.71 -28.53 13.67
N GLN A 49 -20.32 -29.70 13.46
CA GLN A 49 -21.09 -30.00 12.24
C GLN A 49 -22.30 -29.06 12.05
N GLU A 50 -22.99 -28.71 13.13
CA GLU A 50 -24.13 -27.80 13.14
C GLU A 50 -23.72 -26.35 12.82
N PHE A 51 -22.56 -25.91 13.32
CA PHE A 51 -22.00 -24.59 13.05
C PHE A 51 -21.21 -24.50 11.73
N SER A 52 -20.77 -25.62 11.17
CA SER A 52 -20.03 -25.69 9.89
C SER A 52 -20.94 -25.89 8.67
N GLY A 53 -22.26 -25.83 8.82
CA GLY A 53 -23.23 -25.79 7.71
C GLY A 53 -23.50 -27.11 6.97
N SER A 54 -22.98 -28.25 7.44
CA SER A 54 -23.21 -29.54 6.77
C SER A 54 -24.51 -30.19 7.26
N SER A 55 -25.58 -29.98 6.50
CA SER A 55 -26.88 -30.64 6.72
C SER A 55 -26.78 -32.15 6.39
N PRO A 56 -27.06 -33.06 7.34
CA PRO A 56 -26.87 -34.50 7.15
C PRO A 56 -27.96 -35.10 6.27
N LYS A 57 -27.81 -35.04 4.95
CA LYS A 57 -28.80 -35.66 4.04
C LYS A 57 -28.28 -36.16 2.70
N ARG A 58 -27.05 -36.68 2.60
CA ARG A 58 -26.66 -37.51 1.44
C ARG A 58 -25.70 -38.62 1.82
N ARG A 59 -26.20 -39.70 2.41
CA ARG A 59 -25.51 -41.01 2.39
C ARG A 59 -26.53 -42.14 2.29
N ARG A 60 -27.09 -42.32 1.09
CA ARG A 60 -27.61 -43.60 0.62
C ARG A 60 -27.17 -43.73 -0.83
N ALA A 61 -26.31 -44.72 -1.04
CA ALA A 61 -25.89 -45.31 -2.31
C ALA A 61 -25.14 -44.40 -3.29
N GLU A 62 -23.85 -44.66 -3.46
CA GLU A 62 -23.16 -45.03 -4.71
C GLU A 62 -21.65 -44.93 -4.40
N ASP A 63 -20.94 -46.05 -4.24
CA ASP A 63 -20.43 -47.03 -5.22
C ASP A 63 -19.01 -46.65 -5.68
N LYS A 64 -18.13 -47.67 -5.59
CA LYS A 64 -16.74 -47.79 -6.05
C LYS A 64 -15.70 -46.72 -5.69
N ASP A 65 -14.68 -47.23 -5.00
CA ASP A 65 -13.28 -47.02 -5.39
C ASP A 65 -12.76 -45.58 -5.40
N GLU A 66 -12.54 -45.02 -4.21
CA GLU A 66 -11.28 -44.32 -3.97
C GLU A 66 -10.74 -44.74 -2.61
N GLY A 67 -9.54 -45.28 -2.64
CA GLY A 67 -8.79 -45.68 -1.47
C GLY A 67 -8.60 -44.51 -0.50
N ILE A 68 -8.69 -44.82 0.78
CA ILE A 68 -7.96 -44.16 1.86
C ILE A 68 -7.97 -42.61 1.79
N GLY A 69 -9.15 -42.01 2.02
CA GLY A 69 -9.25 -40.58 2.27
C GLY A 69 -8.37 -40.18 3.46
N SER A 70 -7.22 -39.59 3.16
CA SER A 70 -6.34 -38.94 4.12
C SER A 70 -7.11 -37.84 4.86
N PRO A 71 -6.81 -37.57 6.14
CA PRO A 71 -7.38 -36.44 6.88
C PRO A 71 -7.16 -35.05 6.24
N ASP A 72 -6.33 -34.95 5.20
CA ASP A 72 -5.95 -33.72 4.49
C ASP A 72 -7.00 -33.11 3.54
N ILE A 73 -8.12 -33.79 3.26
CA ILE A 73 -9.14 -33.28 2.31
C ILE A 73 -9.64 -31.89 2.70
N TRP A 74 -9.72 -31.58 4.01
CA TRP A 74 -10.16 -30.27 4.50
C TRP A 74 -9.08 -29.18 4.39
N GLU A 75 -7.81 -29.55 4.40
CA GLU A 75 -6.71 -28.60 4.18
C GLU A 75 -6.52 -28.34 2.69
N ASP A 76 -6.70 -29.36 1.85
CA ASP A 76 -6.63 -29.21 0.40
C ASP A 76 -7.84 -28.43 -0.14
N GLU A 77 -9.06 -28.67 0.35
CA GLU A 77 -10.25 -27.88 -0.05
C GLU A 77 -10.10 -26.39 0.32
N LYS A 78 -9.51 -26.08 1.48
CA LYS A 78 -9.15 -24.71 1.87
C LYS A 78 -8.03 -24.13 1.02
N ALA A 79 -7.02 -24.93 0.67
CA ALA A 79 -5.94 -24.49 -0.20
C ALA A 79 -6.44 -24.23 -1.63
N GLU A 80 -7.37 -25.05 -2.11
CA GLU A 80 -8.07 -24.82 -3.36
C GLU A 80 -8.98 -23.59 -3.31
N ASP A 81 -9.73 -23.36 -2.22
CA ASP A 81 -10.51 -22.14 -2.03
C ASP A 81 -9.62 -20.90 -2.06
N LEU A 82 -8.48 -20.95 -1.37
CA LEU A 82 -7.52 -19.85 -1.39
C LEU A 82 -6.92 -19.66 -2.80
N ARG A 83 -6.66 -20.73 -3.55
CA ARG A 83 -6.24 -20.65 -4.96
C ARG A 83 -7.33 -20.03 -5.83
N ARG A 84 -8.60 -20.41 -5.64
CA ARG A 84 -9.76 -19.84 -6.34
C ARG A 84 -9.87 -18.34 -6.05
N GLU A 85 -9.80 -17.95 -4.78
CA GLU A 85 -9.82 -16.55 -4.34
C GLU A 85 -8.64 -15.77 -4.93
N MET A 86 -7.44 -16.35 -4.93
CA MET A 86 -6.23 -15.76 -5.51
C MET A 86 -6.41 -15.48 -7.02
N ILE A 87 -7.01 -16.42 -7.75
CA ILE A 87 -7.32 -16.29 -9.18
C ILE A 87 -8.42 -15.23 -9.40
N GLU A 88 -9.43 -15.19 -8.56
CA GLU A 88 -10.50 -14.19 -8.63
C GLU A 88 -9.97 -12.77 -8.35
N LEU A 89 -9.13 -12.60 -7.33
CA LEU A 89 -8.49 -11.34 -7.00
C LEU A 89 -7.58 -10.85 -8.14
N ARG A 90 -6.84 -11.76 -8.81
CA ARG A 90 -6.08 -11.41 -10.02
C ARG A 90 -6.98 -10.89 -11.13
N GLN A 91 -8.06 -11.61 -11.43
CA GLN A 91 -9.02 -11.19 -12.46
C GLN A 91 -9.65 -9.84 -12.12
N GLN A 92 -9.94 -9.58 -10.84
CA GLN A 92 -10.50 -8.32 -10.39
C GLN A 92 -9.51 -7.16 -10.59
N LEU A 93 -8.23 -7.38 -10.28
CA LEU A 93 -7.17 -6.40 -10.53
C LEU A 93 -7.01 -6.11 -12.02
N ASP A 94 -7.09 -7.13 -12.88
CA ASP A 94 -6.98 -6.94 -14.33
C ASP A 94 -8.19 -6.19 -14.91
N LYS A 95 -9.41 -6.46 -14.40
CA LYS A 95 -10.60 -5.66 -14.71
C LYS A 95 -10.44 -4.21 -14.29
N GLU A 96 -9.95 -3.96 -13.07
CA GLU A 96 -9.72 -2.61 -12.57
C GLU A 96 -8.68 -1.86 -13.41
N ARG A 97 -7.56 -2.52 -13.75
CA ARG A 97 -6.54 -1.95 -14.64
C ARG A 97 -7.11 -1.60 -16.01
N SER A 98 -7.94 -2.48 -16.58
CA SER A 98 -8.59 -2.21 -17.87
C SER A 98 -9.53 -1.02 -17.80
N VAL A 99 -10.38 -0.94 -16.77
CA VAL A 99 -11.30 0.19 -16.58
C VAL A 99 -10.52 1.49 -16.32
N ARG A 100 -9.46 1.43 -15.50
CA ARG A 100 -8.60 2.57 -15.23
C ARG A 100 -7.95 3.09 -16.50
N MET A 101 -7.41 2.20 -17.34
CA MET A 101 -6.82 2.57 -18.64
C MET A 101 -7.86 3.27 -19.54
N MET A 102 -9.08 2.73 -19.62
CA MET A 102 -10.17 3.32 -20.41
C MET A 102 -10.57 4.71 -19.89
N LEU A 103 -10.64 4.90 -18.56
CA LEU A 103 -10.96 6.20 -17.97
C LEU A 103 -9.83 7.21 -18.16
N GLU A 104 -8.58 6.79 -17.98
CA GLU A 104 -7.41 7.64 -18.21
C GLU A 104 -7.32 8.07 -19.68
N GLU A 105 -7.68 7.20 -20.63
CA GLU A 105 -7.77 7.54 -22.05
C GLU A 105 -8.90 8.54 -22.32
N GLN A 106 -10.08 8.36 -21.72
CA GLN A 106 -11.18 9.32 -21.82
C GLN A 106 -10.80 10.69 -21.25
N VAL A 107 -10.16 10.74 -20.08
CA VAL A 107 -9.67 11.99 -19.47
C VAL A 107 -8.65 12.65 -20.39
N ARG A 108 -7.65 11.90 -20.85
CA ARG A 108 -6.62 12.42 -21.77
C ARG A 108 -7.25 12.95 -23.06
N SER A 109 -8.26 12.27 -23.61
CA SER A 109 -8.99 12.71 -24.80
C SER A 109 -9.75 14.02 -24.55
N LEU A 110 -10.49 14.11 -23.44
CA LEU A 110 -11.21 15.34 -23.07
C LEU A 110 -10.25 16.51 -22.83
N GLU A 111 -9.14 16.27 -22.15
CA GLU A 111 -8.09 17.26 -21.94
C GLU A 111 -7.47 17.72 -23.26
N ALA A 112 -7.17 16.80 -24.18
CA ALA A 112 -6.63 17.12 -25.50
C ALA A 112 -7.56 18.03 -26.31
N HIS A 113 -8.89 17.87 -26.17
CA HIS A 113 -9.87 18.73 -26.83
C HIS A 113 -10.00 20.12 -26.16
N MET A 114 -9.86 20.19 -24.84
CA MET A 114 -10.03 21.44 -24.08
C MET A 114 -8.77 22.29 -23.96
N TYR A 115 -7.58 21.66 -24.00
CA TYR A 115 -6.30 22.33 -23.81
C TYR A 115 -6.01 23.43 -24.85
N PRO A 116 -6.29 23.23 -26.15
CA PRO A 116 -6.12 24.28 -27.16
C PRO A 116 -6.96 25.52 -26.85
N GLU A 117 -8.16 25.35 -26.31
CA GLU A 117 -9.03 26.48 -26.00
C GLU A 117 -8.53 27.25 -24.77
N LYS A 118 -8.05 26.54 -23.73
CA LYS A 118 -7.37 27.17 -22.59
C LYS A 118 -6.17 28.01 -23.04
N LEU A 119 -5.34 27.47 -23.95
CA LEU A 119 -4.21 28.18 -24.54
C LEU A 119 -4.62 29.45 -25.27
N LYS A 120 -5.69 29.40 -26.08
CA LYS A 120 -6.21 30.59 -26.78
C LYS A 120 -6.66 31.68 -25.80
N VAL A 121 -7.38 31.31 -24.74
CA VAL A 121 -7.83 32.26 -23.72
C VAL A 121 -6.64 32.92 -23.01
N ILE A 122 -5.63 32.13 -22.65
CA ILE A 122 -4.39 32.67 -22.04
C ILE A 122 -3.68 33.61 -23.02
N ALA A 123 -3.51 33.20 -24.28
CA ALA A 123 -2.88 34.03 -25.29
C ALA A 123 -3.63 35.37 -25.48
N GLN A 124 -4.96 35.33 -25.53
CA GLN A 124 -5.80 36.53 -25.64
C GLN A 124 -5.66 37.44 -24.40
N GLN A 125 -5.67 36.87 -23.20
CA GLN A 125 -5.49 37.62 -21.95
C GLN A 125 -4.12 38.32 -21.91
N VAL A 126 -3.06 37.63 -22.34
CA VAL A 126 -1.70 38.19 -22.43
C VAL A 126 -1.65 39.31 -23.47
N GLN A 127 -2.29 39.13 -24.63
CA GLN A 127 -2.35 40.15 -25.66
C GLN A 127 -3.06 41.43 -25.18
N LEU A 128 -4.16 41.29 -24.44
CA LEU A 128 -4.87 42.44 -23.85
C LEU A 128 -4.03 43.13 -22.78
N GLN A 129 -3.35 42.37 -21.93
CA GLN A 129 -2.46 42.90 -20.90
C GLN A 129 -1.31 43.69 -21.51
N GLN A 130 -0.69 43.17 -22.57
CA GLN A 130 0.37 43.87 -23.30
C GLN A 130 -0.13 45.19 -23.92
N GLN A 131 -1.37 45.21 -24.42
CA GLN A 131 -1.96 46.44 -24.96
C GLN A 131 -2.21 47.48 -23.85
N GLN A 132 -2.72 47.08 -22.69
CA GLN A 132 -2.86 47.98 -21.54
C GLN A 132 -1.52 48.53 -21.07
N GLU A 133 -0.47 47.71 -21.08
CA GLU A 133 0.87 48.14 -20.70
C GLU A 133 1.47 49.13 -21.70
N GLN A 134 1.29 48.92 -23.01
CA GLN A 134 1.65 49.91 -24.02
C GLN A 134 0.96 51.25 -23.81
N VAL A 135 -0.35 51.25 -23.51
CA VAL A 135 -1.10 52.48 -23.24
C VAL A 135 -0.57 53.17 -21.98
N ARG A 136 -0.24 52.40 -20.94
CA ARG A 136 0.35 52.93 -19.70
C ARG A 136 1.69 53.61 -19.96
N LEU A 137 2.56 52.99 -20.74
CA LEU A 137 3.87 53.55 -21.11
C LEU A 137 3.74 54.83 -21.94
N LEU A 138 2.87 54.84 -22.96
CA LEU A 138 2.64 56.03 -23.78
C LEU A 138 2.10 57.19 -22.93
N HIS A 139 1.19 56.91 -21.99
CA HIS A 139 0.70 57.92 -21.06
C HIS A 139 1.80 58.46 -20.13
N GLN A 140 2.69 57.58 -19.63
CA GLN A 140 3.85 57.99 -18.84
C GLN A 140 4.80 58.88 -19.65
N GLU A 141 5.15 58.48 -20.88
CA GLU A 141 6.00 59.28 -21.77
C GLU A 141 5.37 60.65 -22.07
N LYS A 142 4.03 60.69 -22.23
CA LYS A 142 3.30 61.95 -22.40
C LYS A 142 3.45 62.86 -21.18
N LEU A 143 3.29 62.33 -19.96
CA LEU A 143 3.50 63.10 -18.73
C LEU A 143 4.95 63.60 -18.61
N GLU A 144 5.92 62.77 -18.95
CA GLU A 144 7.34 63.15 -18.92
C GLU A 144 7.65 64.26 -19.92
N ARG A 145 7.12 64.20 -21.16
CA ARG A 145 7.23 65.30 -22.13
C ARG A 145 6.57 66.56 -21.62
N GLU A 146 5.38 66.48 -21.04
CA GLU A 146 4.67 67.65 -20.51
C GLU A 146 5.46 68.30 -19.36
N GLN A 147 6.05 67.49 -18.46
CA GLN A 147 6.94 67.99 -17.43
C GLN A 147 8.22 68.62 -17.99
N GLN A 148 8.84 68.02 -19.02
CA GLN A 148 10.00 68.62 -19.69
C GLN A 148 9.66 69.96 -20.33
N ILE A 149 8.54 70.06 -21.05
CA ILE A 149 8.08 71.32 -21.64
C ILE A 149 7.81 72.36 -20.56
N ARG A 150 7.16 71.97 -19.46
CA ARG A 150 6.90 72.87 -18.31
C ARG A 150 8.20 73.34 -17.66
N THR A 151 9.21 72.47 -17.57
CA THR A 151 10.54 72.80 -17.03
C THR A 151 11.30 73.76 -17.95
N GLN A 152 11.19 73.58 -19.28
CA GLN A 152 11.85 74.40 -20.30
C GLN A 152 11.19 75.79 -20.48
N LEU A 153 9.95 75.98 -20.03
CA LEU A 153 9.22 77.26 -20.10
C LEU A 153 9.34 78.12 -18.82
N LEU A 154 10.04 77.64 -17.78
CA LEU A 154 10.31 78.45 -16.59
C LEU A 154 11.49 79.41 -16.86
N PRO A 155 11.36 80.74 -16.63
CA PRO A 155 12.48 81.66 -16.74
C PRO A 155 13.60 81.32 -15.75
N SER A 156 14.83 81.27 -16.25
CA SER A 156 16.06 81.22 -15.46
C SER A 156 16.19 82.47 -14.57
N HIS A 157 15.68 82.41 -13.34
CA HIS A 157 16.33 82.98 -12.15
C HIS A 157 15.47 82.78 -10.89
N ALA A 158 15.91 81.88 -10.01
CA ALA A 158 15.86 82.05 -8.57
C ALA A 158 16.81 81.04 -7.91
N PRO A 159 17.63 81.42 -6.91
CA PRO A 159 18.48 80.48 -6.19
C PRO A 159 17.60 79.54 -5.34
N PRO A 160 18.09 78.33 -4.99
CA PRO A 160 17.32 77.41 -4.18
C PRO A 160 17.13 77.99 -2.79
N ALA A 161 15.87 78.11 -2.35
CA ALA A 161 15.54 78.38 -0.97
C ALA A 161 16.05 77.22 -0.09
N PRO A 162 16.57 77.48 1.12
CA PRO A 162 17.10 76.44 2.00
C PRO A 162 15.99 75.44 2.37
N PRO A 163 16.33 74.16 2.60
CA PRO A 163 15.35 73.15 2.97
C PRO A 163 14.70 73.55 4.31
N PRO A 164 13.37 73.41 4.46
CA PRO A 164 12.74 73.61 5.75
C PRO A 164 13.28 72.57 6.76
N PRO A 165 13.43 72.92 8.05
CA PRO A 165 13.87 71.97 9.06
C PRO A 165 12.91 70.78 9.15
N PRO A 166 13.38 69.59 9.56
CA PRO A 166 12.52 68.42 9.71
C PRO A 166 11.44 68.71 10.76
N PRO A 167 10.17 68.36 10.51
CA PRO A 167 9.13 68.53 11.51
C PRO A 167 9.42 67.65 12.74
N PRO A 168 9.04 68.07 13.94
CA PRO A 168 9.21 67.25 15.14
C PRO A 168 8.42 65.96 14.99
N ILE A 169 9.05 64.83 15.34
CA ILE A 169 8.40 63.52 15.40
C ILE A 169 7.31 63.60 16.46
N VAL A 170 6.06 63.72 16.03
CA VAL A 170 4.90 63.54 16.90
C VAL A 170 4.65 62.02 16.99
N PRO A 171 4.53 61.42 18.19
CA PRO A 171 4.15 60.02 18.29
C PRO A 171 2.75 59.83 17.67
N PRO A 172 2.50 58.69 16.99
CA PRO A 172 1.22 58.44 16.34
C PRO A 172 0.09 58.41 17.38
N PRO A 173 -1.10 58.96 17.07
CA PRO A 173 -2.25 58.91 17.97
C PRO A 173 -2.76 57.46 18.13
N PRO A 174 -3.33 57.10 19.29
CA PRO A 174 -3.90 55.77 19.49
C PRO A 174 -5.09 55.52 18.55
N PRO A 175 -5.31 54.29 18.08
CA PRO A 175 -6.42 53.96 17.19
C PRO A 175 -7.77 54.12 17.89
N PRO A 176 -8.83 54.55 17.17
CA PRO A 176 -10.15 54.74 17.76
C PRO A 176 -10.80 53.40 18.13
N PRO A 177 -11.65 53.35 19.17
CA PRO A 177 -12.35 52.13 19.56
C PRO A 177 -13.33 51.72 18.46
N HIS A 178 -13.22 50.46 18.04
CA HIS A 178 -14.10 49.85 17.04
C HIS A 178 -15.52 49.75 17.63
N VAL A 179 -16.44 50.59 17.15
CA VAL A 179 -17.88 50.41 17.38
C VAL A 179 -18.36 49.34 16.41
N THR A 180 -18.74 48.17 16.92
CA THR A 180 -19.43 47.13 16.15
C THR A 180 -20.83 47.61 15.80
N VAL A 181 -20.99 48.18 14.60
CA VAL A 181 -22.29 48.27 13.96
C VAL A 181 -22.42 47.07 13.03
N VAL A 182 -23.34 46.17 13.37
CA VAL A 182 -23.72 45.02 12.55
C VAL A 182 -24.36 45.56 11.27
N THR A 183 -23.68 45.40 10.13
CA THR A 183 -24.30 45.52 8.80
C THR A 183 -23.77 44.38 7.95
N MET A 184 -24.69 43.57 7.47
CA MET A 184 -24.45 42.34 6.72
C MET A 184 -23.86 42.67 5.34
N GLY A 185 -22.60 42.34 5.10
CA GLY A 185 -21.95 42.43 3.78
C GLY A 185 -20.73 41.50 3.69
N PRO A 186 -20.53 40.78 2.56
CA PRO A 186 -19.53 39.72 2.47
C PRO A 186 -18.16 40.28 2.07
N SER A 187 -17.19 40.25 2.97
CA SER A 187 -15.78 40.41 2.60
C SER A 187 -14.88 39.66 3.59
N SER A 188 -14.72 38.36 3.36
CA SER A 188 -13.70 37.54 4.01
C SER A 188 -12.39 37.66 3.22
N VAL A 189 -11.68 38.78 3.40
CA VAL A 189 -10.30 38.90 2.89
C VAL A 189 -9.41 39.53 3.97
N ILE A 190 -9.36 38.92 5.15
CA ILE A 190 -8.38 39.29 6.17
C ILE A 190 -7.93 38.01 6.88
N ASN A 191 -6.94 37.30 6.30
CA ASN A 191 -6.00 36.36 6.95
C ASN A 191 -5.34 35.34 6.02
N THR A 192 -5.36 35.49 4.69
CA THR A 192 -4.76 34.51 3.78
C THR A 192 -3.23 34.41 3.88
N VAL A 193 -2.53 35.52 4.17
CA VAL A 193 -1.05 35.54 4.29
C VAL A 193 -0.57 34.87 5.59
N SER A 194 -1.26 35.10 6.71
CA SER A 194 -0.87 34.54 8.02
C SER A 194 -1.13 33.04 8.10
N THR A 195 -2.26 32.56 7.55
CA THR A 195 -2.54 31.13 7.48
C THR A 195 -1.64 30.43 6.46
N SER A 196 -1.35 31.05 5.31
CA SER A 196 -0.42 30.48 4.32
C SER A 196 0.99 30.33 4.87
N ARG A 197 1.48 31.26 5.70
CA ARG A 197 2.78 31.13 6.38
C ARG A 197 2.78 29.95 7.36
N GLN A 198 1.74 29.86 8.19
CA GLN A 198 1.61 28.75 9.15
C GLN A 198 1.49 27.38 8.45
N ASN A 199 0.77 27.31 7.33
CA ASN A 199 0.65 26.08 6.53
C ASN A 199 2.00 25.69 5.92
N LEU A 200 2.76 26.66 5.41
CA LEU A 200 4.10 26.41 4.87
C LEU A 200 5.05 25.88 5.95
N ASP A 201 5.05 26.50 7.14
CA ASP A 201 5.88 26.06 8.27
C ASP A 201 5.52 24.64 8.72
N THR A 202 4.23 24.29 8.69
CA THR A 202 3.75 22.94 9.02
C THR A 202 4.25 21.90 8.00
N ILE A 203 4.24 22.23 6.71
CA ILE A 203 4.74 21.35 5.65
C ILE A 203 6.26 21.16 5.80
N VAL A 204 7.01 22.23 6.05
CA VAL A 204 8.47 22.18 6.24
C VAL A 204 8.84 21.32 7.46
N GLN A 205 8.15 21.47 8.60
CA GLN A 205 8.36 20.61 9.77
C GLN A 205 8.06 19.13 9.48
N ALA A 206 6.99 18.84 8.75
CA ALA A 206 6.61 17.48 8.41
C ALA A 206 7.66 16.78 7.53
N ILE A 207 8.20 17.48 6.53
CA ILE A 207 9.27 16.96 5.66
C ILE A 207 10.52 16.67 6.50
N GLN A 208 10.94 17.61 7.34
CA GLN A 208 12.13 17.45 8.18
C GLN A 208 11.98 16.30 9.20
N HIS A 209 10.78 16.06 9.72
CA HIS A 209 10.48 14.90 10.56
C HIS A 209 10.52 13.58 9.77
N ILE A 210 9.99 13.54 8.55
CA ILE A 210 10.00 12.34 7.71
C ILE A 210 11.43 12.00 7.29
N GLU A 211 12.20 12.98 6.84
CA GLU A 211 13.61 12.81 6.46
C GLU A 211 14.45 12.34 7.67
N GLY A 212 14.31 12.99 8.83
CA GLY A 212 15.00 12.57 10.04
C GLY A 212 14.56 11.20 10.59
N THR A 213 13.31 10.80 10.38
CA THR A 213 12.81 9.47 10.79
C THR A 213 13.25 8.39 9.81
N GLN A 214 13.32 8.69 8.52
CA GLN A 214 13.76 7.75 7.47
C GLN A 214 15.25 7.45 7.58
N GLU A 215 16.10 8.44 7.86
CA GLU A 215 17.54 8.20 8.12
C GLU A 215 17.76 7.32 9.35
N LYS A 216 16.98 7.53 10.41
CA LYS A 216 17.07 6.74 11.64
C LYS A 216 16.56 5.31 11.44
N GLN A 217 15.51 5.12 10.65
CA GLN A 217 15.02 3.79 10.25
C GLN A 217 16.02 3.08 9.34
N LEU A 218 16.66 3.78 8.39
CA LEU A 218 17.69 3.19 7.53
C LEU A 218 18.92 2.76 8.33
N GLN A 219 19.37 3.56 9.30
CA GLN A 219 20.46 3.15 10.20
C GLN A 219 20.07 1.97 11.11
N GLU A 220 18.84 1.93 11.61
CA GLU A 220 18.36 0.80 12.41
C GLU A 220 18.21 -0.47 11.56
N GLU A 221 17.72 -0.35 10.31
CA GLU A 221 17.64 -1.46 9.35
C GLU A 221 19.04 -1.93 8.93
N GLU A 222 19.99 -1.01 8.71
CA GLU A 222 21.39 -1.33 8.41
C GLU A 222 22.09 -2.01 9.60
N GLN A 223 21.84 -1.55 10.84
CA GLN A 223 22.32 -2.24 12.04
C GLN A 223 21.70 -3.63 12.20
N ARG A 224 20.40 -3.79 11.90
CA ARG A 224 19.73 -5.11 11.88
C ARG A 224 20.30 -6.03 10.80
N ARG A 225 20.75 -5.50 9.66
CA ARG A 225 21.43 -6.25 8.58
C ARG A 225 22.88 -6.59 8.92
N ALA A 226 23.62 -5.70 9.60
CA ALA A 226 25.01 -5.92 9.99
C ALA A 226 25.16 -7.00 11.08
N VAL A 227 24.19 -7.14 11.99
CA VAL A 227 24.18 -8.19 13.02
C VAL A 227 24.04 -9.61 12.45
N ILE A 228 23.52 -9.76 11.22
CA ILE A 228 23.37 -11.06 10.55
C ILE A 228 24.64 -11.46 9.78
N VAL A 229 25.57 -10.52 9.52
CA VAL A 229 26.78 -10.75 8.71
C VAL A 229 28.06 -10.68 9.56
N THR A 230 28.06 -11.32 10.73
CA THR A 230 29.31 -11.78 11.34
C THR A 230 29.59 -13.23 10.94
N PRO A 231 30.44 -13.50 9.93
CA PRO A 231 30.94 -14.84 9.72
C PRO A 231 31.99 -15.11 10.80
N ALA A 232 31.65 -15.96 11.77
CA ALA A 232 32.64 -16.58 12.63
C ALA A 232 33.60 -17.40 11.75
N ARG A 233 34.82 -16.89 11.58
CA ARG A 233 35.89 -17.57 10.85
C ARG A 233 36.60 -18.56 11.77
N ALA A 234 36.85 -19.74 11.20
CA ALA A 234 37.86 -20.76 11.51
C ALA A 234 37.52 -21.88 12.51
N CYS A 235 37.31 -23.09 11.96
CA CYS A 235 38.08 -24.28 12.33
C CYS A 235 37.99 -25.36 11.21
N PRO A 236 39.06 -26.12 10.90
CA PRO A 236 39.15 -26.94 9.69
C PRO A 236 38.64 -28.39 9.85
N GLU A 237 38.17 -28.92 8.71
CA GLU A 237 38.04 -30.33 8.25
C GLU A 237 38.98 -31.36 8.95
N PRO A 238 38.57 -32.64 9.13
CA PRO A 238 38.44 -33.54 7.97
C PRO A 238 37.34 -34.61 8.05
N SER A 239 36.77 -35.00 6.90
CA SER A 239 36.96 -36.36 6.33
C SER A 239 35.90 -36.72 5.28
N ALA A 240 36.44 -37.13 4.13
CA ALA A 240 35.87 -37.83 2.99
C ALA A 240 34.53 -38.57 3.17
N SER A 241 33.65 -38.44 2.18
CA SER A 241 33.12 -39.61 1.47
C SER A 241 32.54 -39.22 0.11
N ASP A 242 33.05 -39.94 -0.89
CA ASP A 242 32.64 -39.99 -2.29
C ASP A 242 31.20 -40.47 -2.47
N THR A 243 30.52 -39.96 -3.50
CA THR A 243 29.63 -40.80 -4.32
C THR A 243 29.49 -40.18 -5.71
N ALA A 244 30.13 -40.83 -6.68
CA ALA A 244 29.95 -40.66 -8.11
C ALA A 244 28.90 -41.66 -8.62
N SER A 245 28.11 -41.25 -9.61
CA SER A 245 27.44 -42.06 -10.65
C SER A 245 26.48 -41.13 -11.39
N ASP A 246 26.27 -41.18 -12.70
CA ASP A 246 26.94 -41.80 -13.84
C ASP A 246 26.32 -41.08 -15.05
N THR A 247 27.11 -40.76 -16.07
CA THR A 247 26.65 -40.13 -17.32
C THR A 247 27.14 -40.98 -18.48
N GLU A 248 26.22 -41.65 -19.17
CA GLU A 248 26.42 -42.35 -20.45
C GLU A 248 25.18 -41.95 -21.29
N GLY A 249 25.24 -41.30 -22.45
CA GLY A 249 25.81 -41.76 -23.73
C GLY A 249 24.79 -42.68 -24.42
N ASN A 250 24.37 -42.60 -25.68
CA ASN A 250 24.57 -41.79 -26.88
C ASN A 250 23.47 -42.22 -27.90
N ASP A 251 23.51 -41.71 -29.13
CA ASP A 251 22.82 -42.13 -30.37
C ASP A 251 21.55 -41.32 -30.68
N SER A 252 21.59 -40.22 -31.45
CA SER A 252 21.95 -40.07 -32.87
C SER A 252 21.19 -41.01 -33.81
N ASP A 253 20.15 -40.51 -34.49
CA ASP A 253 20.06 -40.68 -35.94
C ASP A 253 19.14 -39.66 -36.61
N SER A 254 19.62 -39.15 -37.74
CA SER A 254 19.05 -38.15 -38.64
C SER A 254 18.65 -38.85 -39.94
N MET A 255 17.56 -38.43 -40.58
CA MET A 255 17.21 -38.49 -42.03
C MET A 255 15.71 -38.14 -42.12
N ASP A 256 15.30 -36.94 -42.52
CA ASP A 256 15.21 -36.42 -43.90
C ASP A 256 14.70 -37.44 -44.94
N GLN A 257 13.45 -37.25 -45.38
CA GLN A 257 13.12 -37.10 -46.81
C GLN A 257 11.63 -36.81 -47.04
N SER A 258 11.42 -35.73 -47.81
CA SER A 258 10.17 -35.31 -48.43
C SER A 258 9.70 -36.28 -49.52
N LYS A 259 8.38 -36.42 -49.72
CA LYS A 259 7.81 -36.54 -51.07
C LYS A 259 6.30 -36.25 -51.13
N GLU A 260 5.97 -35.43 -52.13
CA GLU A 260 4.67 -34.92 -52.62
C GLU A 260 3.62 -35.98 -53.04
N GLU A 261 2.33 -35.69 -52.72
CA GLU A 261 1.09 -35.53 -53.57
C GLU A 261 0.78 -36.49 -54.76
N PRO A 262 -0.41 -36.46 -55.42
CA PRO A 262 -1.76 -35.89 -55.11
C PRO A 262 -2.95 -36.85 -55.44
N SER A 263 -4.21 -36.43 -55.19
CA SER A 263 -5.46 -36.64 -56.00
C SER A 263 -6.67 -36.14 -55.16
N GLY A 264 -7.38 -35.04 -55.46
CA GLY A 264 -8.39 -34.83 -56.54
C GLY A 264 -9.67 -35.66 -56.25
N ASP A 265 -10.92 -35.21 -56.19
CA ASP A 265 -11.69 -34.00 -56.55
C ASP A 265 -13.01 -34.03 -55.71
N GLY A 266 -13.60 -32.90 -55.31
CA GLY A 266 -14.72 -32.25 -56.02
C GLY A 266 -16.04 -32.45 -55.24
N GLU A 267 -17.11 -31.68 -55.34
CA GLU A 267 -17.46 -30.35 -55.82
C GLU A 267 -18.86 -30.08 -55.19
N LEU A 268 -19.16 -28.83 -54.84
CA LEU A 268 -20.48 -28.39 -54.35
C LEU A 268 -21.48 -28.28 -55.54
N PRO A 269 -22.79 -28.12 -55.29
CA PRO A 269 -23.34 -26.79 -54.98
C PRO A 269 -24.27 -26.75 -53.76
#